data_AF-A0A6C0C295-F1
#
_entry.id   AF-A0A6C0C295-F1
#
_cell.length_a   1.000
_cell.length_b   1.000
_cell.length_c   1.000
_cell.angle_alpha   90.00
_cell.angle_beta   90.00
_cell.angle_gamma   90.00
#
_symmetry.space_group_name_H-M   'P 1'
#
loop_
_entity.id
_entity.type
_entity.pdbx_description
1 polymer ?
#
loop_
_entity_poly.entity_id
_entity_poly.type
_entity_poly.pdbx_seq_one_letter_code
_entity_poly.pdbx_strand_id
1 'polypeptide(L)'
;MKNNLSYTLFEGLPKRNKKKMDYEKLKSEIMATETESPIDYEEESMQQYMLLNYQYDECKKKELERICEYYGISKRKKNKGELIQDIILYEIDNNNDEIVNRRKTLWFYLEEIKSDNYLRKFLILD
;
A
#
# COMPACT_ATOMS: atom_id res chain seq x y z
N MET A 1 56.82 -15.53 -12.33
CA MET A 1 56.59 -14.08 -12.15
C MET A 1 55.31 -13.73 -12.88
N LYS A 2 54.25 -13.35 -12.17
CA LYS A 2 52.93 -13.07 -12.77
C LYS A 2 52.89 -11.59 -13.17
N ASN A 3 52.53 -11.34 -14.43
CA ASN A 3 52.43 -10.02 -15.04
C ASN A 3 51.34 -9.19 -14.36
N ASN A 4 51.70 -8.02 -13.84
CA ASN A 4 50.75 -7.05 -13.33
C ASN A 4 50.14 -6.30 -14.52
N LEU A 5 48.95 -6.70 -14.97
CA LEU A 5 48.19 -5.94 -15.95
C LEU A 5 47.72 -4.63 -15.32
N SER A 6 48.08 -3.48 -15.90
CA SER A 6 47.42 -2.19 -15.63
C SER A 6 46.55 -1.83 -16.82
N TYR A 7 45.27 -1.52 -16.57
CA TYR A 7 44.37 -0.97 -17.57
C TYR A 7 43.94 0.45 -17.17
N THR A 8 43.73 1.31 -18.15
CA THR A 8 43.09 2.62 -18.01
C THR A 8 41.88 2.65 -18.92
N LEU A 9 40.70 2.85 -18.32
CA LEU A 9 39.45 2.99 -19.06
C LEU A 9 39.40 4.38 -19.70
N PHE A 10 39.46 4.43 -21.03
CA PHE A 10 39.00 5.59 -21.78
C PHE A 10 37.55 5.35 -22.15
N GLU A 11 36.64 5.89 -21.34
CA GLU A 11 35.27 6.06 -21.78
C GLU A 11 35.28 7.05 -22.95
N GLY A 12 35.09 6.53 -24.16
CA GLY A 12 34.76 7.37 -25.31
C GLY A 12 33.43 8.04 -25.01
N LEU A 13 33.47 9.25 -24.44
CA LEU A 13 32.26 10.04 -24.27
C LEU A 13 31.64 10.19 -25.66
N PRO A 14 30.39 9.72 -25.90
CA PRO A 14 29.68 10.16 -27.10
C PRO A 14 29.74 11.68 -27.08
N LYS A 15 29.93 12.33 -28.24
CA LYS A 15 29.97 13.79 -28.36
C LYS A 15 28.72 14.37 -27.67
N ARG A 16 28.85 14.66 -26.39
CA ARG A 16 27.81 15.25 -25.57
C ARG A 16 27.75 16.66 -26.09
N ASN A 17 26.70 16.98 -26.83
CA ASN A 17 26.25 18.34 -26.94
C ASN A 17 26.12 18.84 -25.49
N LYS A 18 27.12 19.58 -25.02
CA LYS A 18 27.09 20.24 -23.71
C LYS A 18 26.07 21.36 -23.84
N LYS A 19 24.77 21.03 -23.91
CA LYS A 19 23.74 21.95 -23.47
C LYS A 19 24.08 22.22 -22.01
N LYS A 20 24.55 23.44 -21.72
CA LYS A 20 24.65 23.94 -20.34
C LYS A 20 23.25 23.78 -19.75
N MET A 21 23.07 22.75 -18.93
CA MET A 21 21.86 22.58 -18.16
C MET A 21 21.95 23.60 -17.03
N ASP A 22 21.15 24.65 -17.15
CA ASP A 22 21.10 25.71 -16.17
C ASP A 22 20.37 25.17 -14.92
N TYR A 23 21.08 25.15 -13.81
CA TYR A 23 20.56 24.64 -12.54
C TYR A 23 19.33 25.43 -12.10
N GLU A 24 19.32 26.75 -12.32
CA GLU A 24 18.17 27.59 -11.97
C GLU A 24 16.96 27.29 -12.85
N LYS A 25 17.20 27.00 -14.14
CA LYS A 25 16.15 26.56 -15.04
C LYS A 25 15.56 25.22 -14.59
N LEU A 26 16.41 24.24 -14.28
CA LEU A 26 15.97 22.94 -13.77
C LEU A 26 15.20 23.09 -12.45
N LYS A 27 15.69 23.93 -11.54
CA LYS A 27 15.06 24.23 -10.25
C LYS A 27 13.70 24.91 -10.44
N SER A 28 13.58 25.82 -11.40
CA SER A 28 12.30 26.47 -11.72
C SER A 28 11.31 25.51 -12.39
N GLU A 29 11.79 24.58 -13.22
CA GLU A 29 10.96 23.53 -13.82
C GLU A 29 10.48 22.52 -12.76
N ILE A 30 11.34 22.17 -11.80
CA ILE A 30 10.99 21.34 -10.64
C ILE A 30 9.99 22.09 -9.75
N MET A 31 10.22 23.36 -9.40
CA MET A 31 9.28 24.13 -8.57
C MET A 31 7.95 24.42 -9.29
N ALA A 32 7.94 24.51 -10.62
CA ALA A 32 6.72 24.64 -11.41
C ALA A 32 5.96 23.32 -11.56
N THR A 33 6.59 22.18 -11.30
CA THR A 33 5.95 20.85 -11.23
C THR A 33 5.60 20.47 -9.78
N GLU A 34 6.35 20.98 -8.81
CA GLU A 34 6.06 21.00 -7.36
C GLU A 34 5.11 22.13 -6.96
N THR A 35 4.45 22.82 -7.90
CA THR A 35 3.21 23.49 -7.53
C THR A 35 2.29 22.39 -7.04
N GLU A 36 2.29 22.21 -5.71
CA GLU A 36 1.39 21.38 -4.96
C GLU A 36 0.02 21.66 -5.55
N SER A 37 -0.45 20.78 -6.45
CA SER A 37 -1.86 20.71 -6.72
C SER A 37 -2.44 20.55 -5.32
N PRO A 38 -3.32 21.46 -4.86
CA PRO A 38 -3.93 21.33 -3.55
C PRO A 38 -4.34 19.88 -3.43
N ILE A 39 -3.80 19.16 -2.45
CA ILE A 39 -4.15 17.75 -2.27
C ILE A 39 -5.66 17.76 -2.14
N ASP A 40 -6.33 17.30 -3.18
CA ASP A 40 -7.77 17.23 -3.19
C ASP A 40 -8.09 16.06 -2.26
N TYR A 41 -8.36 16.38 -0.99
CA TYR A 41 -8.70 15.39 0.01
C TYR A 41 -9.87 14.51 -0.45
N GLU A 42 -10.75 15.02 -1.32
CA GLU A 42 -11.81 14.22 -1.93
C GLU A 42 -11.24 13.18 -2.90
N GLU A 43 -10.25 13.55 -3.72
CA GLU A 43 -9.59 12.65 -4.65
C GLU A 43 -8.82 11.53 -3.93
N GLU A 44 -8.08 11.86 -2.87
CA GLU A 44 -7.34 10.86 -2.06
C GLU A 44 -8.28 9.85 -1.40
N SER A 45 -9.38 10.33 -0.80
CA SER A 45 -10.39 9.45 -0.17
C SER A 45 -11.06 8.52 -1.17
N MET A 46 -11.31 9.00 -2.41
CA MET A 46 -11.88 8.19 -3.48
C MET A 46 -10.92 7.11 -3.95
N GLN A 47 -9.63 7.44 -4.10
CA GLN A 47 -8.59 6.48 -4.44
C GLN A 47 -8.46 5.38 -3.38
N GLN A 48 -8.47 5.76 -2.09
CA GLN A 48 -8.44 4.82 -0.98
C GLN A 48 -9.66 3.90 -0.98
N TYR A 49 -10.86 4.45 -1.20
CA TYR A 49 -12.08 3.66 -1.32
C TYR A 49 -11.99 2.63 -2.44
N MET A 50 -11.53 3.04 -3.63
CA MET A 50 -11.42 2.16 -4.79
C MET A 50 -10.42 1.02 -4.54
N LEU A 51 -9.27 1.32 -3.93
CA LEU A 51 -8.25 0.33 -3.59
C LEU A 51 -8.80 -0.71 -2.60
N LEU A 52 -9.46 -0.26 -1.53
CA LEU A 52 -10.02 -1.17 -0.54
C LEU A 52 -11.17 -2.01 -1.12
N ASN A 53 -11.98 -1.42 -2.00
CA ASN A 53 -13.06 -2.15 -2.68
C ASN A 53 -12.52 -3.30 -3.51
N TYR A 54 -11.48 -3.05 -4.32
CA TYR A 54 -10.80 -4.09 -5.08
C TYR A 54 -10.19 -5.17 -4.16
N GLN A 55 -9.56 -4.77 -3.06
CA GLN A 55 -8.96 -5.72 -2.11
C GLN A 55 -10.01 -6.65 -1.47
N TYR A 56 -11.15 -6.11 -1.03
CA TYR A 56 -12.16 -6.88 -0.32
C TYR A 56 -13.10 -7.68 -1.24
N ASP A 57 -13.14 -7.36 -2.54
CA ASP A 57 -13.95 -8.13 -3.49
C ASP A 57 -13.45 -9.57 -3.67
N GLU A 58 -12.17 -9.85 -3.42
CA GLU A 58 -11.64 -11.22 -3.45
C GLU A 58 -11.97 -12.01 -2.15
N CYS A 59 -12.37 -11.34 -1.07
CA CYS A 59 -12.66 -12.00 0.20
C CYS A 59 -13.96 -12.81 0.17
N LYS A 60 -13.99 -13.92 0.92
CA LYS A 60 -15.22 -14.67 1.16
C LYS A 60 -16.10 -13.91 2.14
N LYS A 61 -17.43 -14.06 2.02
CA LYS A 61 -18.38 -13.41 2.94
C LYS A 61 -18.07 -13.69 4.42
N LYS A 62 -17.67 -14.93 4.76
CA LYS A 62 -17.28 -15.31 6.13
C LYS A 62 -16.07 -14.52 6.67
N GLU A 63 -15.11 -14.18 5.80
CA GLU A 63 -13.93 -13.41 6.20
C GLU A 63 -14.33 -11.96 6.49
N LEU A 64 -15.18 -11.38 5.65
CA LEU A 64 -15.76 -10.05 5.88
C LEU A 64 -16.59 -10.03 7.17
N GLU A 65 -17.39 -11.06 7.43
CA GLU A 65 -18.15 -11.18 8.68
C GLU A 65 -17.25 -11.22 9.92
N ARG A 66 -16.05 -11.81 9.84
CA ARG A 66 -15.07 -11.78 10.94
C ARG A 66 -14.48 -10.39 11.14
N ILE A 67 -14.20 -9.66 10.06
CA ILE A 67 -13.77 -8.26 10.13
C ILE A 67 -14.86 -7.38 10.76
N CYS A 68 -16.12 -7.53 10.32
CA CYS A 68 -17.24 -6.82 10.92
C CYS A 68 -17.40 -7.14 12.41
N GLU A 69 -17.17 -8.38 12.83
CA GLU A 69 -17.20 -8.74 14.26
C GLU A 69 -16.14 -8.02 15.06
N TYR A 70 -14.91 -7.97 14.54
CA TYR A 70 -13.80 -7.28 15.19
C TYR A 70 -14.07 -5.78 15.34
N TYR A 71 -14.71 -5.15 14.35
CA TYR A 71 -15.09 -3.73 14.40
C TYR A 71 -16.43 -3.45 15.11
N GLY A 72 -17.20 -4.48 15.48
CA GLY A 72 -18.54 -4.30 16.03
C GLY A 72 -19.60 -3.84 15.02
N ILE A 73 -19.35 -4.02 13.73
CA ILE A 73 -20.27 -3.68 12.63
C ILE A 73 -21.38 -4.73 12.55
N SER A 74 -22.65 -4.28 12.46
CA SER A 74 -23.79 -5.17 12.30
C SER A 74 -23.74 -5.93 10.97
N LYS A 75 -23.79 -7.26 11.05
CA LYS A 75 -23.81 -8.18 9.91
C LYS A 75 -25.23 -8.57 9.46
N ARG A 76 -26.24 -8.19 10.25
CA ARG A 76 -27.61 -8.71 10.10
C ARG A 76 -28.24 -8.21 8.80
N LYS A 77 -28.78 -9.15 8.01
CA LYS A 77 -29.46 -8.88 6.73
C LYS A 77 -28.57 -8.19 5.69
N LYS A 78 -27.24 -8.32 5.78
CA LYS A 78 -26.31 -7.74 4.81
C LYS A 78 -25.78 -8.76 3.81
N ASN A 79 -25.72 -8.34 2.55
CA ASN A 79 -25.05 -9.06 1.47
C ASN A 79 -23.54 -8.76 1.47
N LYS A 80 -22.77 -9.43 0.61
CA LYS A 80 -21.31 -9.27 0.56
C LYS A 80 -20.90 -7.81 0.28
N GLY A 81 -21.52 -7.18 -0.70
CA GLY A 81 -21.20 -5.79 -1.10
C GLY A 81 -21.51 -4.78 0.00
N GLU A 82 -22.63 -4.96 0.71
CA GLU A 82 -22.98 -4.12 1.86
C GLU A 82 -21.94 -4.25 2.99
N LEU A 83 -21.48 -5.47 3.30
CA LEU A 83 -20.42 -5.67 4.29
C LEU A 83 -19.10 -5.00 3.87
N ILE A 84 -18.73 -5.10 2.58
CA ILE A 84 -17.55 -4.43 2.04
C ILE A 84 -17.67 -2.92 2.24
N GLN A 85 -18.80 -2.33 1.87
CA GLN A 85 -19.04 -0.90 2.02
C GLN A 85 -18.90 -0.45 3.48
N ASP A 86 -19.54 -1.15 4.42
CA ASP A 86 -19.44 -0.79 5.83
C ASP A 86 -18.00 -0.88 6.36
N ILE A 87 -17.24 -1.91 5.95
CA ILE A 87 -15.84 -2.09 6.31
C ILE A 87 -15.01 -0.91 5.76
N ILE A 88 -15.20 -0.55 4.50
CA ILE A 88 -14.43 0.55 3.88
C ILE A 88 -14.76 1.88 4.55
N LEU A 89 -16.04 2.17 4.78
CA LEU A 89 -16.46 3.39 5.46
C LEU A 89 -15.86 3.48 6.87
N TYR A 90 -15.75 2.35 7.57
CA TYR A 90 -15.08 2.29 8.86
C TYR A 90 -13.56 2.55 8.75
N GLU A 91 -12.91 2.02 7.72
CA GLU A 91 -11.45 2.10 7.54
C GLU A 91 -10.93 3.41 6.94
N ILE A 92 -11.78 4.20 6.28
CA ILE A 92 -11.41 5.53 5.76
C ILE A 92 -11.55 6.60 6.85
N ASP A 93 -12.34 6.35 7.89
CA ASP A 93 -12.44 7.28 9.03
C ASP A 93 -11.16 7.23 9.87
N ASN A 94 -10.38 8.32 9.79
CA ASN A 94 -9.12 8.49 10.54
C ASN A 94 -9.27 8.26 12.05
N ASN A 95 -10.47 8.43 12.62
CA ASN A 95 -10.69 8.14 14.05
C ASN A 95 -10.53 6.64 14.38
N ASN A 96 -10.63 5.77 13.38
CA ASN A 96 -10.52 4.33 13.54
C ASN A 96 -9.12 3.79 13.21
N ASP A 97 -8.17 4.64 12.78
CA ASP A 97 -6.85 4.23 12.29
C ASP A 97 -6.12 3.27 13.24
N GLU A 98 -6.15 3.54 14.55
CA GLU A 98 -5.51 2.67 15.54
C GLU A 98 -6.12 1.26 15.54
N ILE A 99 -7.45 1.18 15.52
CA ILE A 99 -8.19 -0.09 15.55
C ILE A 99 -7.96 -0.86 14.26
N VAL A 100 -7.98 -0.15 13.12
CA VAL A 100 -7.76 -0.68 11.78
C VAL A 100 -6.34 -1.22 11.65
N ASN A 101 -5.32 -0.47 12.11
CA ASN A 101 -3.93 -0.91 12.10
C ASN A 101 -3.72 -2.13 12.99
N ARG A 102 -4.28 -2.13 14.21
CA ARG A 102 -4.23 -3.31 15.09
C ARG A 102 -4.82 -4.54 14.42
N ARG A 103 -5.95 -4.38 13.72
CA ARG A 103 -6.59 -5.47 12.96
C ARG A 103 -5.71 -5.97 11.82
N LYS A 104 -5.12 -5.07 11.02
CA LYS A 104 -4.14 -5.43 9.97
C LYS A 104 -2.99 -6.24 10.54
N THR A 105 -2.40 -5.78 11.64
CA THR A 105 -1.27 -6.46 12.31
C THR A 105 -1.66 -7.84 12.83
N LEU A 106 -2.83 -7.98 13.46
CA LEU A 106 -3.30 -9.28 13.96
C LEU A 106 -3.55 -10.27 12.82
N TRP A 107 -4.16 -9.82 11.71
CA TRP A 107 -4.36 -10.67 10.54
C TRP A 107 -3.03 -11.08 9.89
N PHE A 108 -2.06 -10.17 9.83
CA PHE A 108 -0.72 -10.50 9.37
C PHE A 108 -0.09 -11.63 10.21
N TYR A 109 -0.09 -11.50 11.54
CA TYR A 109 0.42 -12.56 12.41
C TYR A 109 -0.37 -13.86 12.29
N LEU A 110 -1.67 -13.79 12.05
CA LEU A 110 -2.50 -14.97 11.83
C LEU A 110 -2.07 -15.73 10.57
N GLU A 111 -1.77 -15.02 9.47
CA GLU A 111 -1.27 -15.64 8.25
C GLU A 111 0.14 -16.23 8.43
N GLU A 112 1.01 -15.57 9.20
CA GLU A 112 2.33 -16.12 9.57
C GLU A 112 2.20 -17.42 10.37
N ILE A 113 1.25 -17.48 11.32
CA ILE A 113 1.00 -18.71 12.10
C ILE A 113 0.41 -19.82 11.22
N LYS A 114 -0.46 -19.48 10.27
CA LYS A 114 -1.05 -20.44 9.32
C LYS A 114 -0.01 -21.04 8.37
N SER A 115 1.00 -20.25 7.98
CA SER A 115 2.07 -20.70 7.10
C SER A 115 3.08 -21.61 7.81
N ASP A 116 3.19 -21.49 9.14
CA ASP A 116 4.05 -22.35 9.95
C ASP A 116 3.54 -23.80 10.05
N ASN A 117 4.42 -24.77 9.83
CA ASN A 117 4.05 -26.19 9.78
C ASN A 117 3.63 -26.78 11.13
N TYR A 118 4.15 -26.23 12.23
CA TYR A 118 3.90 -26.73 13.58
C TYR A 118 2.73 -26.00 14.23
N LEU A 119 2.78 -24.66 14.27
CA LEU A 119 1.83 -23.80 14.96
C LEU A 119 0.44 -23.83 14.32
N ARG A 120 0.34 -23.98 12.99
CA ARG A 120 -0.97 -24.07 12.30
C ARG A 120 -1.86 -25.18 12.86
N LYS A 121 -1.27 -26.24 13.43
CA LYS A 121 -2.02 -27.38 14.02
C LYS A 121 -2.81 -26.98 15.26
N PHE A 122 -2.42 -25.89 15.91
CA PHE A 122 -3.06 -25.36 17.12
C PHE A 122 -3.99 -24.19 16.83
N LEU A 123 -4.05 -23.72 15.58
CA LEU A 123 -4.91 -22.62 15.18
C LEU A 123 -6.34 -23.14 14.97
N ILE A 124 -7.26 -22.80 15.88
CA ILE A 124 -8.69 -23.11 15.77
C ILE A 124 -9.42 -21.79 15.51
N LEU A 125 -9.98 -21.65 14.31
CA LEU A 125 -10.76 -20.49 13.88
C LEU A 125 -12.13 -20.98 13.40
N ASP A 126 -13.04 -21.22 14.34
CA ASP A 126 -14.45 -21.51 14.03
C ASP A 126 -15.15 -20.26 13.47
#